data_AF-B3EIT4-F1
#
_entry.id   AF-B3EIT4-F1
#
_cell.length_a   1.000
_cell.length_b   1.000
_cell.length_c   1.000
_cell.angle_alpha   90.00
_cell.angle_beta   90.00
_cell.angle_gamma   90.00
#
_symmetry.space_group_name_H-M   'P 1'
#
loop_
_entity.id
_entity.type
_entity.pdbx_description
1 polymer ?
#
loop_
_entity_poly.entity_id
_entity_poly.type
_entity_poly.pdbx_seq_one_letter_code
_entity_poly.pdbx_strand_id
1 'polypeptide(L)'
;MRSSHPSSLPFSKPVMIADKLICAGVLFSLGFSGVRADFTMVAVYILLYPYLYLTSRRQAIRHLLAASLVACCWFFIAKGQYGYNREMLLIGGYTVYPLFAWATGLFGVYLMYSYWVRIFPNRTLTGKLIFFVVLYWSLLFGSEIVAYHYFHFRNIATANYAGLPLIDCIHVPGWMQAAYLLNGPIYFLICEFSGFADPNVPVRAALHR
;
A
#
# COMPACT_ATOMS: atom_id res chain seq x y z
N MET A 1 2.02 -31.04 27.59
CA MET A 1 2.03 -29.68 27.01
C MET A 1 0.69 -29.43 26.33
N ARG A 2 -0.19 -28.61 26.89
CA ARG A 2 -1.47 -28.27 26.25
C ARG A 2 -1.22 -27.20 25.19
N SER A 3 -1.36 -27.58 23.93
CA SER A 3 -1.53 -26.68 22.80
C SER A 3 -2.78 -25.84 23.06
N SER A 4 -2.60 -24.66 23.64
CA SER A 4 -3.66 -23.64 23.70
C SER A 4 -3.86 -23.14 22.27
N HIS A 5 -4.80 -23.75 21.56
CA HIS A 5 -5.24 -23.24 20.27
C HIS A 5 -5.61 -21.76 20.42
N PRO A 6 -5.05 -20.86 19.61
CA PRO A 6 -5.40 -19.45 19.67
C PRO A 6 -6.88 -19.31 19.32
N SER A 7 -7.66 -18.95 20.34
CA SER A 7 -9.07 -18.60 20.26
C SER A 7 -9.29 -17.57 19.15
N SER A 8 -10.25 -17.87 18.26
CA SER A 8 -10.93 -17.00 17.28
C SER A 8 -10.23 -15.69 16.89
N LEU A 9 -9.94 -15.54 15.58
CA LEU A 9 -9.43 -14.31 14.97
C LEU A 9 -10.05 -13.05 15.62
N PRO A 10 -9.23 -12.11 16.12
CA PRO A 10 -9.67 -11.06 17.05
C PRO A 10 -10.48 -9.92 16.39
N PHE A 11 -10.97 -10.12 15.16
CA PHE A 11 -11.71 -9.08 14.46
C PHE A 11 -13.19 -9.14 14.81
N SER A 12 -13.67 -8.12 15.52
CA SER A 12 -15.10 -7.87 15.66
C SER A 12 -15.72 -7.63 14.28
N LYS A 13 -16.84 -8.31 13.97
CA LYS A 13 -17.64 -8.14 12.73
C LYS A 13 -17.73 -6.70 12.18
N PRO A 14 -17.96 -5.63 12.97
CA PRO A 14 -18.06 -4.26 12.44
C PRO A 14 -16.80 -3.74 11.75
N VAL A 15 -15.61 -4.13 12.20
CA VAL A 15 -14.34 -3.68 11.60
C VAL A 15 -14.19 -4.24 10.17
N MET A 16 -14.65 -5.47 9.97
CA MET A 16 -14.63 -6.13 8.66
C MET A 16 -15.61 -5.47 7.66
N ILE A 17 -16.67 -4.80 8.13
CA ILE A 17 -17.61 -4.07 7.26
C ILE A 17 -16.97 -2.76 6.77
N ALA A 18 -16.33 -2.01 7.67
CA ALA A 18 -15.66 -0.77 7.31
C ALA A 18 -14.50 -1.02 6.33
N ASP A 19 -13.68 -2.05 6.57
CA ASP A 19 -12.61 -2.48 5.66
C ASP A 19 -13.18 -2.79 4.25
N LYS A 20 -14.33 -3.49 4.17
CA LYS A 20 -15.01 -3.78 2.88
C LYS A 20 -15.56 -2.54 2.19
N LEU A 21 -16.15 -1.60 2.93
CA LEU A 21 -16.69 -0.36 2.37
C LEU A 21 -15.59 0.55 1.81
N ILE A 22 -14.43 0.64 2.49
CA ILE A 22 -13.27 1.38 1.98
C ILE A 22 -12.77 0.74 0.69
N CYS A 23 -12.59 -0.59 0.67
CA CYS A 23 -12.19 -1.30 -0.55
C CYS A 23 -13.18 -1.10 -1.70
N ALA A 24 -14.49 -1.20 -1.42
CA ALA A 24 -15.53 -0.97 -2.41
C ALA A 24 -15.52 0.48 -2.91
N GLY A 25 -15.32 1.47 -2.02
CA GLY A 25 -15.22 2.88 -2.39
C GLY A 25 -14.02 3.17 -3.28
N VAL A 26 -12.86 2.58 -3.00
CA VAL A 26 -11.67 2.68 -3.86
C VAL A 26 -11.96 2.07 -5.23
N LEU A 27 -12.47 0.84 -5.30
CA LEU A 27 -12.80 0.19 -6.58
C LEU A 27 -13.85 0.96 -7.38
N PHE A 28 -14.88 1.47 -6.71
CA PHE A 28 -15.91 2.30 -7.32
C PHE A 28 -15.33 3.59 -7.91
N SER A 29 -14.42 4.23 -7.19
CA SER A 29 -13.78 5.47 -7.65
C SER A 29 -12.83 5.28 -8.84
N LEU A 30 -12.23 4.10 -8.99
CA LEU A 30 -11.40 3.77 -10.15
C LEU A 30 -12.27 3.53 -11.39
N GLY A 31 -13.47 2.98 -11.21
CA GLY A 31 -14.41 2.64 -12.28
C GLY A 31 -15.25 3.82 -12.81
N PHE A 32 -15.60 4.79 -11.95
CA PHE A 32 -16.48 5.89 -12.33
C PHE A 32 -15.69 7.12 -12.79
N SER A 33 -15.87 7.49 -14.05
CA SER A 33 -15.25 8.66 -14.70
C SER A 33 -15.53 10.01 -14.03
N GLY A 34 -16.51 10.08 -13.12
CA GLY A 34 -16.91 11.31 -12.44
C GLY A 34 -16.03 11.71 -11.26
N VAL A 35 -15.30 10.78 -10.64
CA VAL A 35 -14.45 11.08 -9.48
C VAL A 35 -12.99 10.96 -9.89
N ARG A 36 -12.23 12.05 -9.76
CA ARG A 36 -10.80 12.04 -10.10
C ARG A 36 -10.05 11.13 -9.12
N ALA A 37 -9.23 10.22 -9.66
CA ALA A 37 -8.54 9.18 -8.90
C ALA A 37 -7.59 9.76 -7.82
N ASP A 38 -6.99 10.91 -8.09
CA ASP A 38 -6.14 11.64 -7.15
C ASP A 38 -6.88 12.13 -5.91
N PHE A 39 -8.05 12.73 -6.05
CA PHE A 39 -8.87 13.13 -4.91
C PHE A 39 -9.31 11.92 -4.10
N THR A 40 -9.66 10.81 -4.76
CA THR A 40 -9.99 9.59 -4.02
C THR A 40 -8.80 9.07 -3.23
N MET A 41 -7.61 8.97 -3.82
CA MET A 41 -6.44 8.48 -3.10
C MET A 41 -6.05 9.40 -1.93
N VAL A 42 -6.15 10.71 -2.11
CA VAL A 42 -5.97 11.69 -1.02
C VAL A 42 -7.00 11.45 0.09
N ALA A 43 -8.29 11.33 -0.27
CA ALA A 43 -9.37 11.14 0.69
C ALA A 43 -9.20 9.82 1.46
N VAL A 44 -8.91 8.72 0.78
CA VAL A 44 -8.64 7.41 1.38
C VAL A 44 -7.49 7.51 2.37
N TYR A 45 -6.36 8.09 1.95
CA TYR A 45 -5.19 8.26 2.80
C TYR A 45 -5.51 9.08 4.06
N ILE A 46 -6.20 10.23 3.92
CA ILE A 46 -6.59 11.07 5.06
C ILE A 46 -7.55 10.32 5.99
N LEU A 47 -8.55 9.62 5.45
CA LEU A 47 -9.55 8.89 6.21
C LEU A 47 -9.00 7.66 6.94
N LEU A 48 -7.84 7.12 6.53
CA LEU A 48 -7.17 6.05 7.29
C LEU A 48 -6.82 6.48 8.72
N TYR A 49 -6.42 7.74 8.95
CA TYR A 49 -6.08 8.20 10.30
C TYR A 49 -7.25 8.14 11.30
N PRO A 50 -8.39 8.80 11.07
CA PRO A 50 -9.54 8.68 11.95
C PRO A 50 -10.06 7.24 12.01
N TYR A 51 -10.03 6.49 10.89
CA TYR A 51 -10.41 5.09 10.88
C TYR A 51 -9.58 4.22 11.85
N LEU A 52 -8.25 4.29 11.75
CA LEU A 52 -7.34 3.53 12.62
C LEU A 52 -7.44 3.96 14.08
N TYR A 53 -7.70 5.25 14.33
CA TYR A 53 -7.92 5.77 15.67
C TYR A 53 -9.23 5.23 16.29
N LEU A 54 -10.35 5.33 15.55
CA LEU A 54 -11.68 4.89 16.00
C LEU A 54 -11.77 3.37 16.19
N THR A 55 -11.02 2.60 15.42
CA THR A 55 -10.97 1.13 15.53
C THR A 55 -9.93 0.63 16.54
N SER A 56 -9.32 1.51 17.34
CA SER A 56 -8.28 1.17 18.33
C SER A 56 -7.05 0.46 17.75
N ARG A 57 -6.81 0.61 16.43
CA ARG A 57 -5.64 0.09 15.70
C ARG A 57 -4.49 1.11 15.69
N ARG A 58 -4.23 1.78 16.83
CA ARG A 58 -3.26 2.88 16.92
C ARG A 58 -1.83 2.47 16.50
N GLN A 59 -1.45 1.20 16.67
CA GLN A 59 -0.15 0.71 16.22
C GLN A 59 0.00 0.78 14.69
N ALA A 60 -1.08 0.57 13.94
CA ALA A 60 -1.08 0.67 12.48
C ALA A 60 -0.77 2.09 11.98
N ILE A 61 -0.99 3.14 12.80
CA ILE A 61 -0.61 4.51 12.44
C ILE A 61 0.90 4.63 12.29
N ARG A 62 1.70 3.92 13.09
CA ARG A 62 3.18 3.93 12.95
C ARG A 62 3.61 3.34 11.61
N HIS A 63 2.96 2.26 11.18
CA HIS A 63 3.17 1.66 9.85
C HIS A 63 2.75 2.62 8.73
N LEU A 64 1.59 3.27 8.85
CA LEU A 64 1.15 4.29 7.88
C LEU A 64 2.13 5.46 7.80
N LEU A 65 2.66 5.94 8.92
CA LEU A 65 3.68 7.00 8.95
C LEU A 65 4.98 6.56 8.27
N ALA A 66 5.45 5.32 8.52
CA ALA A 66 6.63 4.80 7.84
C ALA A 66 6.40 4.64 6.33
N ALA A 67 5.23 4.16 5.90
CA ALA A 67 4.86 4.10 4.49
C ALA A 67 4.84 5.49 3.84
N SER A 68 4.33 6.48 4.58
CA SER A 68 4.27 7.88 4.15
C SER A 68 5.67 8.49 3.99
N LEU A 69 6.59 8.16 4.90
CA LEU A 69 7.98 8.59 4.79
C LEU A 69 8.66 8.01 3.54
N VAL A 70 8.48 6.70 3.28
CA VAL A 70 9.00 6.05 2.07
C VAL A 70 8.41 6.70 0.81
N ALA A 71 7.09 6.91 0.78
CA ALA A 71 6.41 7.55 -0.33
C ALA A 71 6.83 9.00 -0.54
N CYS A 72 7.11 9.74 0.54
CA CYS A 72 7.61 11.12 0.49
C CYS A 72 9.02 11.18 -0.10
N CYS A 73 9.94 10.34 0.38
CA CYS A 73 11.27 10.21 -0.20
C CYS A 73 11.19 9.87 -1.69
N TRP A 74 10.35 8.89 -2.05
CA TRP A 74 10.12 8.51 -3.44
C TRP A 74 9.58 9.65 -4.29
N PHE A 75 8.57 10.37 -3.80
CA PHE A 75 7.98 11.52 -4.48
C PHE A 75 9.05 12.56 -4.80
N PHE A 76 9.93 12.91 -3.86
CA PHE A 76 10.99 13.89 -4.13
C PHE A 76 12.04 13.42 -5.13
N ILE A 77 12.37 12.12 -5.14
CA ILE A 77 13.28 11.53 -6.13
C ILE A 77 12.65 11.54 -7.53
N ALA A 78 11.35 11.24 -7.64
CA ALA A 78 10.67 11.02 -8.91
C ALA A 78 9.74 12.18 -9.37
N LYS A 79 9.70 13.33 -8.67
CA LYS A 79 8.73 14.41 -8.90
C LYS A 79 8.62 14.92 -10.34
N GLY A 80 9.70 14.85 -11.11
CA GLY A 80 9.72 15.26 -12.53
C GLY A 80 9.34 14.16 -13.53
N GLN A 81 9.07 12.94 -13.06
CA GLN A 81 8.82 11.76 -13.89
C GLN A 81 7.33 11.37 -13.90
N TYR A 82 6.47 12.11 -13.21
CA TYR A 82 5.05 11.82 -13.10
C TYR A 82 4.20 12.89 -13.80
N GLY A 83 3.78 12.59 -15.03
CA GLY A 83 2.82 13.38 -15.79
C GLY A 83 1.80 12.45 -16.43
N TYR A 84 0.52 12.63 -16.15
CA TYR A 84 -0.51 11.68 -16.55
C TYR A 84 -1.35 12.22 -17.72
N ASN A 85 -1.93 11.33 -18.52
CA ASN A 85 -2.85 11.67 -19.61
C ASN A 85 -4.24 12.15 -19.15
N ARG A 86 -4.35 12.60 -17.88
CA ARG A 86 -5.58 13.03 -17.23
C ARG A 86 -5.24 14.18 -16.30
N GLU A 87 -6.22 15.03 -16.00
CA GLU A 87 -6.04 16.09 -15.02
C GLU A 87 -5.74 15.52 -13.63
N MET A 88 -4.68 16.04 -13.01
CA MET A 88 -4.21 15.63 -11.70
C MET A 88 -4.03 16.83 -10.78
N LEU A 89 -4.08 16.57 -9.49
CA LEU A 89 -3.88 17.53 -8.44
C LEU A 89 -2.39 17.85 -8.42
N LEU A 90 -2.09 19.13 -8.64
CA LEU A 90 -0.74 19.66 -8.63
C LEU A 90 -0.53 20.45 -7.34
N ILE A 91 0.59 20.21 -6.67
CA ILE A 91 1.08 21.05 -5.57
C ILE A 91 2.50 21.47 -5.92
N GLY A 92 2.74 22.78 -6.01
CA GLY A 92 4.04 23.32 -6.44
C GLY A 92 4.46 22.87 -7.85
N GLY A 93 3.50 22.62 -8.75
CA GLY A 93 3.75 22.15 -10.12
C GLY A 93 3.95 20.63 -10.27
N TYR A 94 3.87 19.86 -9.19
CA TYR A 94 4.09 18.41 -9.22
C TYR A 94 2.81 17.63 -8.92
N THR A 95 2.60 16.50 -9.61
CA THR A 95 1.45 15.61 -9.37
C THR A 95 1.59 14.91 -8.03
N VAL A 96 0.63 15.11 -7.12
CA VAL A 96 0.72 14.52 -5.77
C VAL A 96 0.13 13.12 -5.67
N TYR A 97 -0.51 12.62 -6.73
CA TYR A 97 -1.06 11.26 -6.79
C TYR A 97 -0.06 10.17 -6.34
N PRO A 98 1.21 10.14 -6.83
CA PRO A 98 2.17 9.13 -6.41
C PRO A 98 2.41 9.11 -4.90
N LEU A 99 2.46 10.27 -4.25
CA LEU A 99 2.71 10.36 -2.80
C LEU A 99 1.66 9.58 -2.02
N PHE A 100 0.38 9.83 -2.29
CA PHE A 100 -0.73 9.20 -1.57
C PHE A 100 -0.95 7.76 -2.01
N ALA A 101 -0.77 7.47 -3.30
CA ALA A 101 -0.90 6.11 -3.84
C ALA A 101 0.17 5.17 -3.26
N TRP A 102 1.43 5.61 -3.21
CA TRP A 102 2.52 4.84 -2.63
C TRP A 102 2.34 4.62 -1.13
N ALA A 103 2.01 5.67 -0.37
CA ALA A 103 1.81 5.54 1.06
C ALA A 103 0.67 4.56 1.39
N THR A 104 -0.46 4.69 0.70
CA THR A 104 -1.64 3.83 0.89
C THR A 104 -1.37 2.39 0.45
N GLY A 105 -0.74 2.21 -0.72
CA GLY A 105 -0.42 0.89 -1.27
C GLY A 105 0.55 0.11 -0.40
N LEU A 106 1.66 0.74 0.03
CA LEU A 106 2.66 0.14 0.91
C LEU A 106 2.04 -0.24 2.27
N PHE A 107 1.28 0.67 2.87
CA PHE A 107 0.57 0.38 4.11
C PHE A 107 -0.42 -0.79 3.95
N GLY A 108 -1.24 -0.76 2.90
CA GLY A 108 -2.23 -1.79 2.60
C GLY A 108 -1.63 -3.17 2.41
N VAL A 109 -0.55 -3.31 1.62
CA VAL A 109 0.11 -4.60 1.44
C VAL A 109 0.70 -5.14 2.75
N TYR A 110 1.22 -4.27 3.62
CA TYR A 110 1.76 -4.70 4.91
C TYR A 110 0.67 -5.14 5.89
N LEU A 111 -0.50 -4.51 5.88
CA LEU A 111 -1.67 -5.00 6.61
C LEU A 111 -2.08 -6.41 6.14
N MET A 112 -2.09 -6.65 4.83
CA MET A 112 -2.38 -7.97 4.27
C MET A 112 -1.31 -8.99 4.69
N TYR A 113 -0.03 -8.65 4.52
CA TYR A 113 1.09 -9.50 4.94
C TYR A 113 0.99 -9.88 6.43
N SER A 114 0.81 -8.90 7.31
CA SER A 114 0.75 -9.13 8.76
C SER A 114 -0.47 -9.97 9.17
N TYR A 115 -1.57 -9.90 8.42
CA TYR A 115 -2.70 -10.82 8.60
C TYR A 115 -2.30 -12.28 8.25
N TRP A 116 -1.71 -12.49 7.07
CA TRP A 116 -1.39 -13.83 6.57
C TRP A 116 -0.23 -14.49 7.32
N VAL A 117 0.81 -13.74 7.71
CA VAL A 117 2.00 -14.30 8.37
C VAL A 117 1.67 -14.91 9.74
N ARG A 118 0.62 -14.44 10.41
CA ARG A 118 0.12 -15.04 11.67
C ARG A 118 -0.33 -16.49 11.52
N ILE A 119 -0.78 -16.86 10.32
CA ILE A 119 -1.20 -18.23 10.01
C ILE A 119 0.03 -19.15 9.91
N PHE A 120 1.22 -18.58 9.68
CA PHE A 120 2.48 -19.30 9.52
C PHE A 120 3.57 -18.73 10.46
N PRO A 121 3.44 -18.88 11.79
CA PRO A 121 4.22 -18.14 12.78
C PRO A 121 5.73 -18.44 12.81
N ASN A 122 6.18 -19.55 12.21
CA ASN A 122 7.57 -20.01 12.30
C ASN A 122 8.44 -19.63 11.09
N ARG A 123 8.12 -18.54 10.38
CA ARG A 123 8.93 -18.08 9.24
C ARG A 123 10.15 -17.28 9.70
N THR A 124 11.31 -17.63 9.16
CA THR A 124 12.54 -16.82 9.26
C THR A 124 12.33 -15.44 8.64
N LEU A 125 13.18 -14.46 8.97
CA LEU A 125 13.13 -13.12 8.36
C LEU A 125 13.15 -13.19 6.83
N THR A 126 14.01 -14.04 6.27
CA THR A 126 14.08 -14.30 4.82
C THR A 126 12.76 -14.86 4.28
N GLY A 127 12.14 -15.83 4.98
CA GLY A 127 10.86 -16.41 4.57
C GLY A 127 9.68 -15.42 4.65
N LYS A 128 9.75 -14.46 5.58
CA LYS A 128 8.80 -13.34 5.68
C LYS A 128 9.01 -12.34 4.55
N LEU A 129 10.26 -11.96 4.27
CA LEU A 129 10.61 -11.05 3.19
C LEU A 129 10.17 -11.61 1.84
N ILE A 130 10.53 -12.85 1.51
CA ILE A 130 10.12 -13.50 0.25
C ILE A 130 8.59 -13.48 0.11
N PHE A 131 7.87 -13.83 1.17
CA PHE A 131 6.40 -13.81 1.16
C PHE A 131 5.83 -12.40 0.93
N PHE A 132 6.37 -11.40 1.62
CA PHE A 132 5.99 -10.00 1.42
C PHE A 132 6.27 -9.54 -0.02
N VAL A 133 7.44 -9.85 -0.57
CA VAL A 133 7.83 -9.46 -1.94
C VAL A 133 6.88 -10.05 -2.98
N VAL A 134 6.56 -11.34 -2.85
CA VAL A 134 5.59 -11.98 -3.75
C VAL A 134 4.23 -11.28 -3.67
N LEU A 135 3.71 -11.07 -2.46
CA LEU A 135 2.44 -10.39 -2.25
C LEU A 135 2.45 -8.97 -2.84
N TYR A 136 3.53 -8.22 -2.59
CA TYR A 136 3.72 -6.86 -3.06
C TYR A 136 3.79 -6.77 -4.59
N TRP A 137 4.63 -7.58 -5.24
CA TRP A 137 4.74 -7.57 -6.70
C TRP A 137 3.45 -8.01 -7.37
N SER A 138 2.74 -9.01 -6.83
CA SER A 138 1.43 -9.40 -7.37
C SER A 138 0.42 -8.24 -7.34
N LEU A 139 0.33 -7.50 -6.24
CA LEU A 139 -0.57 -6.35 -6.13
C LEU A 139 -0.12 -5.17 -7.00
N LEU A 140 1.19 -4.89 -7.03
CA LEU A 140 1.77 -3.83 -7.86
C LEU A 140 1.45 -4.08 -9.33
N PHE A 141 1.83 -5.25 -9.87
CA PHE A 141 1.59 -5.59 -11.27
C PHE A 141 0.09 -5.67 -11.59
N GLY A 142 -0.72 -6.25 -10.70
CA GLY A 142 -2.17 -6.26 -10.87
C GLY A 142 -2.75 -4.85 -10.99
N SER A 143 -2.33 -3.93 -10.11
CA SER A 143 -2.80 -2.54 -10.14
C SER A 143 -2.34 -1.78 -11.40
N GLU A 144 -1.10 -1.99 -11.84
CA GLU A 144 -0.54 -1.36 -13.05
C GLU A 144 -1.21 -1.89 -14.31
N ILE A 145 -1.47 -3.20 -14.42
CA ILE A 145 -2.21 -3.79 -15.53
C ILE A 145 -3.61 -3.19 -15.64
N VAL A 146 -4.34 -3.15 -14.51
CA VAL A 146 -5.70 -2.61 -14.48
C VAL A 146 -5.70 -1.12 -14.80
N ALA A 147 -4.81 -0.34 -14.21
CA ALA A 147 -4.70 1.09 -14.50
C ALA A 147 -4.36 1.37 -15.97
N TYR A 148 -3.35 0.67 -16.50
CA TYR A 148 -2.78 0.96 -17.82
C TYR A 148 -3.63 0.43 -18.97
N HIS A 149 -4.04 -0.84 -18.90
CA HIS A 149 -4.73 -1.53 -20.00
C HIS A 149 -6.24 -1.36 -19.96
N TYR A 150 -6.84 -1.33 -18.77
CA TYR A 150 -8.30 -1.23 -18.62
C TYR A 150 -8.78 0.21 -18.45
N PHE A 151 -8.12 0.98 -17.58
CA PHE A 151 -8.49 2.39 -17.35
C PHE A 151 -7.73 3.38 -18.22
N HIS A 152 -6.77 2.95 -19.04
CA HIS A 152 -5.96 3.85 -19.87
C HIS A 152 -5.32 5.01 -19.06
N PHE A 153 -4.97 4.74 -17.80
CA PHE A 153 -4.27 5.67 -16.94
C PHE A 153 -2.77 5.55 -17.23
N ARG A 154 -2.21 6.52 -17.97
CA ARG A 154 -0.85 6.43 -18.50
C ARG A 154 0.01 7.59 -18.03
N ASN A 155 1.24 7.27 -17.64
CA ASN A 155 2.27 8.27 -17.38
C ASN A 155 2.88 8.71 -18.72
N ILE A 156 2.41 9.83 -19.25
CA ILE A 156 2.88 10.41 -20.52
C ILE A 156 4.27 11.03 -20.41
N ALA A 157 4.71 11.42 -19.20
CA ALA A 157 6.04 12.00 -19.00
C ALA A 157 7.17 11.01 -19.36
N THR A 158 6.88 9.71 -19.26
CA THR A 158 7.85 8.63 -19.46
C THR A 158 7.40 7.60 -20.48
N ALA A 159 6.36 7.88 -21.27
CA ALA A 159 5.77 6.92 -22.21
C ALA A 159 6.72 6.41 -23.29
N ASN A 160 7.82 7.14 -23.57
CA ASN A 160 8.83 6.74 -24.56
C ASN A 160 9.77 5.63 -24.06
N TYR A 161 9.78 5.32 -22.76
CA TYR A 161 10.57 4.23 -22.21
C TYR A 161 9.88 2.88 -22.46
N ALA A 162 10.66 1.83 -22.68
CA ALA A 162 10.13 0.49 -22.75
C ALA A 162 9.47 0.10 -21.42
N GLY A 163 8.31 -0.54 -21.49
CA GLY A 163 7.65 -1.12 -20.31
C GLY A 163 8.41 -2.35 -19.80
N LEU A 164 7.94 -2.91 -18.69
CA LEU A 164 8.44 -4.19 -18.21
C LEU A 164 8.16 -5.30 -19.22
N PRO A 165 9.08 -6.27 -19.40
CA PRO A 165 8.84 -7.41 -20.27
C PRO A 165 7.58 -8.17 -19.81
N LEU A 166 6.83 -8.70 -20.77
CA LEU A 166 5.59 -9.49 -20.61
C LEU A 166 4.33 -8.70 -20.24
N ILE A 167 4.43 -7.63 -19.44
CA ILE A 167 3.25 -6.92 -18.90
C ILE A 167 2.95 -5.62 -19.66
N ASP A 168 3.96 -5.04 -20.31
CA ASP A 168 3.86 -3.78 -21.06
C ASP A 168 3.24 -2.65 -20.22
N CYS A 169 3.74 -2.50 -19.00
CA CYS A 169 3.38 -1.45 -18.05
C CYS A 169 4.64 -0.87 -17.39
N ILE A 170 4.50 0.20 -16.60
CA ILE A 170 5.63 0.88 -15.92
C ILE A 170 6.67 1.36 -16.96
N HIS A 171 6.20 2.10 -17.96
CA HIS A 171 7.06 2.77 -18.96
C HIS A 171 7.81 3.92 -18.30
N VAL A 172 8.97 3.62 -17.70
CA VAL A 172 9.82 4.57 -16.94
C VAL A 172 11.30 4.18 -17.11
N PRO A 173 12.26 5.07 -16.80
CA PRO A 173 13.68 4.71 -16.81
C PRO A 173 13.99 3.46 -15.95
N GLY A 174 15.01 2.70 -16.32
CA GLY A 174 15.34 1.43 -15.64
C GLY A 174 15.59 1.57 -14.12
N TRP A 175 16.17 2.68 -13.67
CA TRP A 175 16.35 2.94 -12.23
C TRP A 175 15.01 3.08 -11.50
N MET A 176 14.01 3.66 -12.15
CA MET A 176 12.66 3.86 -11.61
C MET A 176 11.90 2.54 -11.61
N GLN A 177 12.08 1.68 -12.63
CA GLN A 177 11.55 0.31 -12.62
C GLN A 177 12.11 -0.49 -11.44
N ALA A 178 13.43 -0.41 -11.20
CA ALA A 178 14.05 -1.06 -10.04
C ALA A 178 13.50 -0.52 -8.72
N ALA A 179 13.34 0.80 -8.59
CA ALA A 179 12.75 1.41 -7.39
C ALA A 179 11.29 0.96 -7.16
N TYR A 180 10.49 0.84 -8.22
CA TYR A 180 9.15 0.27 -8.15
C TYR A 180 9.17 -1.15 -7.58
N LEU A 181 10.18 -1.96 -7.88
CA LEU A 181 10.28 -3.32 -7.32
C LEU A 181 10.86 -3.34 -5.90
N LEU A 182 11.66 -2.34 -5.52
CA LEU A 182 12.39 -2.28 -4.26
C LEU A 182 11.67 -1.53 -3.13
N ASN A 183 10.75 -0.59 -3.44
CA ASN A 183 10.05 0.20 -2.43
C ASN A 183 9.30 -0.66 -1.41
N GLY A 184 8.64 -1.73 -1.87
CA GLY A 184 8.01 -2.73 -1.00
C GLY A 184 9.02 -3.39 -0.04
N PRO A 185 10.04 -4.11 -0.55
CA PRO A 185 11.10 -4.71 0.28
C PRO A 185 11.73 -3.73 1.28
N ILE A 186 12.06 -2.52 0.86
CA ILE A 186 12.65 -1.49 1.72
C ILE A 186 11.69 -1.14 2.86
N TYR A 187 10.43 -0.87 2.54
CA TYR A 187 9.41 -0.57 3.52
C TYR A 187 9.19 -1.72 4.52
N PHE A 188 9.16 -2.97 4.03
CA PHE A 188 9.08 -4.15 4.88
C PHE A 188 10.22 -4.21 5.90
N LEU A 189 11.47 -4.01 5.45
CA LEU A 189 12.64 -4.03 6.32
C LEU A 189 12.60 -2.90 7.36
N ILE A 190 12.14 -1.71 6.96
CA ILE A 190 11.93 -0.59 7.91
C ILE A 190 10.96 -1.03 9.03
N CYS A 191 9.83 -1.64 8.70
CA CYS A 191 8.86 -2.07 9.70
C CYS A 191 9.38 -3.17 10.62
N GLU A 192 10.04 -4.21 10.08
CA GLU A 192 10.59 -5.30 10.91
C GLU A 192 11.74 -4.83 11.80
N PHE A 193 12.68 -4.01 11.29
CA PHE A 193 13.81 -3.52 12.09
C PHE A 193 13.45 -2.41 13.07
N SER A 194 12.37 -1.65 12.81
CA SER A 194 11.85 -0.68 13.78
C SER A 194 11.12 -1.34 14.96
N GLY A 195 10.92 -2.66 14.92
CA GLY A 195 10.24 -3.41 15.99
C GLY A 195 8.80 -2.95 16.20
N PHE A 196 8.12 -2.50 15.14
CA PHE A 196 6.75 -2.06 15.26
C PHE A 196 5.85 -3.22 15.68
N ALA A 197 4.96 -2.95 16.64
CA ALA A 197 3.93 -3.89 17.02
C ALA A 197 3.06 -4.22 15.80
N ASP A 198 2.54 -5.44 15.78
CA ASP A 198 1.70 -5.92 14.69
C ASP A 198 0.47 -4.99 14.50
N PRO A 199 0.28 -4.43 13.28
CA PRO A 199 -0.75 -3.42 13.03
C PRO A 199 -2.18 -3.96 13.15
N ASN A 200 -2.34 -5.29 13.10
CA ASN A 200 -3.63 -5.97 13.18
C ASN A 200 -3.98 -6.37 14.62
N VAL A 201 -3.16 -6.06 15.65
CA VAL A 201 -3.49 -6.31 17.07
C VAL A 201 -3.97 -5.03 17.75
N PRO A 202 -5.17 -5.00 18.36
CA PRO A 202 -5.62 -3.88 19.19
C PRO A 202 -4.71 -3.68 20.41
N VAL A 203 -4.39 -2.43 20.76
CA VAL A 203 -3.49 -2.09 21.88
C VAL A 203 -3.92 -2.75 23.20
N ARG A 204 -5.23 -2.85 23.47
CA ARG A 204 -5.75 -3.47 24.71
C ARG A 204 -5.39 -4.96 24.84
N ALA A 205 -5.24 -5.67 23.73
CA ALA A 205 -4.84 -7.08 23.74
C ALA A 205 -3.34 -7.27 23.98
N ALA A 206 -2.52 -6.23 23.76
CA ALA A 206 -1.07 -6.29 23.94
C ALA A 206 -0.62 -6.12 25.40
N LEU A 207 -1.44 -5.51 26.27
CA LEU A 207 -1.11 -5.29 27.69
C LEU A 207 -1.30 -6.52 28.59
N HIS A 208 -1.88 -7.59 28.06
CA HIS A 208 -2.16 -8.84 28.80
C HIS A 208 -1.30 -10.03 28.34
N ARG A 209 -0.23 -9.77 27.58
CA ARG A 209 0.80 -10.76 27.22
C ARG A 209 2.12 -10.37 27.87
#